data_AF-A0A5Q4E7U7-F1
#
_entry.id   AF-A0A5Q4E7U7-F1
#
_cell.length_a   1.000
_cell.length_b   1.000
_cell.length_c   1.000
_cell.angle_alpha   90.00
_cell.angle_beta   90.00
_cell.angle_gamma   90.00
#
_symmetry.space_group_name_H-M   'P 1'
#
loop_
_entity.id
_entity.type
_entity.pdbx_description
1 polymer ?
#
loop_
_entity_poly.entity_id
_entity_poly.type
_entity_poly.pdbx_seq_one_letter_code
_entity_poly.pdbx_strand_id
1 'polypeptide(L)'
;MSENYQVLFEWIGYTGSVIIAISLMMSSIIKLRWLNLLGASIFSIYGFIIGAMPVAFLNLFITLINVFHLYGIYKQKDFLKILHIRTENKYLDFFIEFYQQDINKFFPGFYESFKNKLFEPESYLCFLIIRNAAVAGVFIGKKNTENEMFIEIDFAIPEYRDLKTGKYIYKQNLRYFENLGIKRLYADPKNRKHYSYLKKMGFSEKTTQDGKVLLMKDVD
;
A
#
# COMPACT_ATOMS: atom_id res chain seq x y z
N MET A 1 33.66 -36.96 -28.17
CA MET A 1 33.90 -35.82 -27.26
C MET A 1 33.28 -34.51 -27.78
N SER A 2 32.90 -34.38 -29.06
CA SER A 2 32.25 -33.19 -29.62
C SER A 2 30.74 -33.07 -29.35
N GLU A 3 29.98 -34.19 -29.32
CA GLU A 3 28.51 -34.17 -29.14
C GLU A 3 28.08 -33.57 -27.79
N ASN A 4 28.79 -33.88 -26.70
CA ASN A 4 28.47 -33.33 -25.37
C ASN A 4 28.59 -31.79 -25.31
N TYR A 5 29.46 -31.18 -26.11
CA TYR A 5 29.59 -29.73 -26.17
C TYR A 5 28.45 -29.08 -26.96
N GLN A 6 27.97 -29.72 -28.04
CA GLN A 6 26.82 -29.23 -28.79
C GLN A 6 25.57 -29.20 -27.91
N VAL A 7 25.28 -30.30 -27.21
CA VAL A 7 24.14 -30.37 -26.28
C VAL A 7 24.27 -29.30 -25.18
N LEU A 8 25.47 -29.09 -24.63
CA LEU A 8 25.71 -28.03 -23.64
C LEU A 8 25.43 -26.62 -24.20
N PHE A 9 25.88 -26.31 -25.42
CA PHE A 9 25.65 -25.02 -26.04
C PHE A 9 24.17 -24.78 -26.36
N GLU A 10 23.43 -25.81 -26.79
CA GLU A 10 21.98 -25.74 -26.99
C GLU A 10 21.24 -25.44 -25.69
N TRP A 11 21.59 -26.12 -24.60
CA TRP A 11 21.00 -25.85 -23.27
C TRP A 11 21.31 -24.43 -22.79
N ILE A 12 22.51 -23.92 -23.04
CA ILE A 12 22.86 -22.52 -22.74
C ILE A 12 21.99 -21.56 -23.56
N GLY A 13 21.81 -21.83 -24.85
CA GLY A 13 20.97 -21.02 -25.76
C GLY A 13 19.49 -21.00 -25.36
N TYR A 14 18.93 -22.17 -25.04
CA TYR A 14 17.55 -22.26 -24.56
C TYR A 14 17.37 -21.58 -23.21
N THR A 15 18.30 -21.77 -22.28
CA THR A 15 18.27 -21.10 -20.97
C THR A 15 18.35 -19.59 -21.13
N GLY A 16 19.25 -19.08 -21.99
CA GLY A 16 19.36 -17.65 -22.29
C GLY A 16 18.07 -17.07 -22.89
N SER A 17 17.45 -17.79 -23.83
CA SER A 17 16.20 -17.38 -24.47
C SER A 17 15.03 -17.33 -23.48
N VAL A 18 14.93 -18.32 -22.58
CA VAL A 18 13.94 -18.35 -21.50
C VAL A 18 14.15 -17.19 -20.52
N ILE A 19 15.39 -16.89 -20.14
CA ILE A 19 15.71 -15.75 -19.25
C ILE A 19 15.28 -14.43 -19.90
N ILE A 20 15.56 -14.23 -21.20
CA ILE A 20 15.12 -13.03 -21.93
C ILE A 20 13.59 -12.95 -21.99
N ALA A 21 12.91 -14.06 -22.31
CA ALA A 21 11.45 -14.10 -22.34
C ALA A 21 10.84 -13.75 -20.98
N ILE A 22 11.33 -14.35 -19.89
CA ILE A 22 10.91 -14.04 -18.52
C ILE A 22 11.14 -12.55 -18.22
N SER A 23 12.32 -12.02 -18.57
CA SER A 23 12.66 -10.61 -18.38
C SER A 23 11.69 -9.67 -19.10
N LEU A 24 11.29 -9.99 -20.33
CA LEU A 24 10.33 -9.20 -21.11
C LEU A 24 8.90 -9.30 -20.56
N MET A 25 8.53 -10.44 -19.96
CA MET A 25 7.23 -10.65 -19.32
C MET A 25 7.11 -9.96 -17.95
N MET A 26 8.20 -9.42 -17.39
CA MET A 26 8.16 -8.77 -16.08
C MET A 26 7.49 -7.40 -16.13
N SER A 27 6.30 -7.29 -15.54
CA SER A 27 5.61 -6.00 -15.39
C SER A 27 6.19 -5.10 -14.29
N SER A 28 6.99 -5.65 -13.37
CA SER A 28 7.55 -4.90 -12.24
C SER A 28 8.98 -4.46 -12.53
N ILE A 29 9.18 -3.15 -12.59
CA ILE A 29 10.49 -2.51 -12.76
C ILE A 29 11.49 -3.00 -11.69
N ILE A 30 11.04 -3.22 -10.45
CA ILE A 30 11.88 -3.72 -9.35
C ILE A 30 12.36 -5.15 -9.62
N LYS A 31 11.47 -6.05 -10.07
CA LYS A 31 11.83 -7.45 -10.38
C LYS A 31 12.84 -7.52 -11.51
N LEU A 32 12.67 -6.70 -12.55
CA LEU A 32 13.61 -6.59 -13.66
C LEU A 32 15.00 -6.12 -13.18
N ARG A 33 15.05 -5.12 -12.30
CA ARG A 33 16.31 -4.63 -11.71
C ARG A 33 17.02 -5.72 -10.90
N TRP A 34 16.27 -6.55 -10.18
CA TRP A 34 16.84 -7.70 -9.45
C TRP A 34 17.38 -8.79 -10.38
N LEU A 35 16.66 -9.15 -11.44
CA LEU A 35 17.17 -10.10 -12.43
C LEU A 35 18.44 -9.58 -13.11
N ASN A 36 18.46 -8.31 -13.52
CA ASN A 36 19.63 -7.68 -14.12
C ASN A 36 20.80 -7.63 -13.16
N LEU A 37 20.54 -7.36 -11.87
CA LEU A 37 21.56 -7.38 -10.82
C LEU A 37 22.19 -8.77 -10.70
N LEU A 38 21.36 -9.82 -10.63
CA LEU A 38 21.85 -11.21 -10.53
C LEU A 38 22.62 -11.63 -11.78
N GLY A 39 22.05 -11.39 -12.97
CA GLY A 39 22.68 -11.74 -14.24
C GLY A 39 24.02 -11.04 -14.42
N ALA A 40 24.07 -9.72 -14.21
CA ALA A 40 25.31 -8.96 -14.33
C ALA A 40 26.34 -9.35 -13.26
N SER A 41 25.92 -9.68 -12.03
CA SER A 41 26.84 -10.16 -11.00
C SER A 41 27.51 -11.47 -11.43
N ILE A 42 26.73 -12.41 -11.96
CA ILE A 42 27.24 -13.70 -12.47
C ILE A 42 28.19 -13.50 -13.65
N PHE A 43 27.81 -12.68 -14.63
CA PHE A 43 28.65 -12.40 -15.79
C PHE A 43 29.94 -11.66 -15.43
N SER A 44 29.91 -10.78 -14.42
CA SER A 44 31.09 -10.09 -13.93
C SER A 44 32.09 -11.08 -13.31
N ILE A 45 31.61 -11.95 -12.40
CA ILE A 45 32.43 -13.00 -11.78
C ILE A 45 33.00 -13.94 -12.84
N TYR A 46 32.17 -14.39 -13.77
CA TYR A 46 32.60 -15.25 -14.88
C TYR A 46 33.69 -14.58 -15.73
N GLY A 47 33.51 -13.30 -16.09
CA GLY A 47 34.49 -12.52 -16.84
C GLY A 47 35.85 -12.43 -16.15
N PHE A 48 35.88 -12.26 -14.82
CA PHE A 48 37.14 -12.28 -14.06
C PHE A 48 37.79 -13.67 -14.08
N ILE A 49 37.00 -14.74 -13.95
CA ILE A 49 37.50 -16.13 -13.98
C ILE A 49 38.19 -16.45 -15.31
N ILE A 50 37.60 -16.05 -16.45
CA ILE A 50 38.16 -16.34 -17.79
C ILE A 50 39.16 -15.28 -18.28
N GLY A 51 39.48 -14.27 -17.46
CA GLY A 51 40.37 -13.16 -17.83
C GLY A 51 39.78 -12.18 -18.86
N ALA A 52 38.48 -12.26 -19.15
CA ALA A 52 37.78 -11.35 -20.06
C ALA A 52 37.46 -10.02 -19.36
N MET A 53 38.49 -9.21 -19.12
CA MET A 53 38.40 -7.94 -18.38
C MET A 53 37.31 -6.98 -18.91
N PRO A 54 37.12 -6.79 -20.23
CA PRO A 54 36.04 -5.91 -20.72
C PRO A 54 34.65 -6.37 -20.28
N VAL A 55 34.39 -7.68 -20.31
CA VAL A 55 33.11 -8.28 -19.88
C VAL A 55 32.95 -8.15 -18.37
N ALA A 56 34.03 -8.40 -17.62
CA ALA A 56 34.03 -8.34 -16.17
C ALA A 56 33.67 -6.94 -15.65
N PHE A 57 34.36 -5.90 -16.15
CA PHE A 57 34.14 -4.52 -15.72
C PHE A 57 32.79 -3.95 -16.18
N LEU A 58 32.36 -4.25 -17.41
CA LEU A 58 31.07 -3.78 -17.91
C LEU A 58 29.92 -4.32 -17.04
N ASN A 59 29.94 -5.61 -16.73
CA ASN A 59 28.92 -6.24 -15.89
C ASN A 59 29.03 -5.82 -14.41
N LEU A 60 30.24 -5.54 -13.91
CA LEU A 60 30.42 -4.94 -12.59
C LEU A 60 29.74 -3.57 -12.51
N PHE A 61 29.93 -2.73 -13.54
CA PHE A 61 29.29 -1.42 -13.62
C PHE A 61 27.76 -1.53 -13.68
N ILE A 62 27.22 -2.45 -14.49
CA ILE A 62 25.78 -2.73 -14.54
C ILE A 62 25.25 -3.17 -13.16
N THR A 63 26.00 -4.02 -12.45
CA THR A 63 25.66 -4.45 -11.09
C THR A 63 25.53 -3.24 -10.16
N LEU A 64 26.54 -2.35 -10.14
CA LEU A 64 26.53 -1.13 -9.33
C LEU A 64 25.36 -0.19 -9.66
N ILE A 65 25.07 0.02 -10.95
CA ILE A 65 23.91 0.82 -11.39
C ILE A 65 22.60 0.23 -10.86
N ASN A 66 22.40 -1.09 -10.98
CA ASN A 66 21.18 -1.72 -10.50
C ASN A 66 21.06 -1.63 -8.98
N VAL A 67 22.16 -1.77 -8.22
CA VAL A 67 22.17 -1.51 -6.77
C VAL A 67 21.76 -0.07 -6.46
N PHE A 68 22.33 0.91 -7.15
CA PHE A 68 21.98 2.33 -6.96
C PHE A 68 20.49 2.59 -7.21
N HIS A 69 19.94 2.07 -8.31
CA HIS A 69 18.51 2.22 -8.62
C HIS A 69 17.62 1.51 -7.60
N LEU A 70 17.94 0.27 -7.22
CA LEU A 70 17.19 -0.47 -6.19
C LEU A 70 17.22 0.29 -4.86
N TYR A 71 18.38 0.77 -4.45
CA TYR A 71 18.52 1.61 -3.26
C TYR A 71 17.65 2.86 -3.34
N GLY A 72 17.66 3.58 -4.47
CA GLY A 72 16.81 4.74 -4.69
C GLY A 72 15.31 4.43 -4.57
N ILE A 73 14.85 3.34 -5.19
CA ILE A 73 13.45 2.90 -5.14
C ILE A 73 13.04 2.55 -3.71
N TYR A 74 13.86 1.79 -2.98
CA TYR A 74 13.54 1.38 -1.60
C TYR A 74 13.69 2.52 -0.59
N LYS A 75 14.54 3.51 -0.87
CA LYS A 75 14.71 4.70 -0.03
C LYS A 75 13.59 5.73 -0.23
N GLN A 76 12.92 5.70 -1.38
CA GLN A 76 11.82 6.62 -1.64
C GLN A 76 10.74 6.43 -0.57
N LYS A 77 10.63 7.43 0.31
CA LYS A 77 9.56 7.46 1.31
C LYS A 77 8.27 7.73 0.56
N ASP A 78 7.25 6.93 0.85
CA ASP A 78 5.92 7.15 0.31
C ASP A 78 5.44 8.57 0.65
N PHE A 79 5.07 9.33 -0.36
CA PHE A 79 4.42 10.62 -0.17
C PHE A 79 2.94 10.36 0.07
N LEU A 80 2.52 10.49 1.33
CA LEU A 80 1.12 10.38 1.74
C LEU A 80 0.52 11.77 1.91
N LYS A 81 -0.71 11.96 1.45
CA LYS A 81 -1.45 13.22 1.59
C LYS A 81 -2.94 12.95 1.81
N ILE A 82 -3.56 13.74 2.68
CA ILE A 82 -5.02 13.79 2.83
C ILE A 82 -5.58 14.71 1.74
N LEU A 83 -6.51 14.21 0.94
CA LEU A 83 -7.27 14.99 -0.02
C LEU A 83 -8.73 15.05 0.43
N HIS A 84 -9.14 16.19 0.96
CA HIS A 84 -10.54 16.43 1.32
C HIS A 84 -11.44 16.34 0.09
N ILE A 85 -12.57 15.70 0.28
CA ILE A 85 -13.63 15.62 -0.72
C ILE A 85 -14.96 15.92 -0.04
N ARG A 86 -15.92 16.41 -0.83
CA ARG A 86 -17.31 16.51 -0.38
C ARG A 86 -17.93 15.11 -0.31
N THR A 87 -18.96 14.97 0.52
CA THR A 87 -19.81 13.77 0.57
C THR A 87 -20.49 13.51 -0.78
N GLU A 88 -20.93 14.57 -1.45
CA GLU A 88 -21.43 14.54 -2.82
C GLU A 88 -20.26 14.54 -3.82
N ASN A 89 -19.73 13.36 -4.13
CA ASN A 89 -18.57 13.25 -5.02
C ASN A 89 -18.66 11.99 -5.89
N LYS A 90 -18.76 12.19 -7.21
CA LYS A 90 -18.87 11.09 -8.19
C LYS A 90 -17.70 10.11 -8.16
N TYR A 91 -16.49 10.58 -7.82
CA TYR A 91 -15.34 9.70 -7.68
C TYR A 91 -15.45 8.85 -6.41
N LEU A 92 -15.94 9.41 -5.30
CA LEU A 92 -16.22 8.66 -4.08
C LEU A 92 -17.26 7.56 -4.34
N ASP A 93 -18.35 7.90 -5.03
CA ASP A 93 -19.40 6.94 -5.39
C ASP A 93 -18.82 5.78 -6.19
N PHE A 94 -18.08 6.10 -7.27
CA PHE A 94 -17.39 5.11 -8.09
C PHE A 94 -16.40 4.26 -7.27
N PHE A 95 -15.60 4.88 -6.40
CA PHE A 95 -14.61 4.18 -5.59
C PHE A 95 -15.28 3.17 -4.65
N ILE A 96 -16.35 3.58 -3.97
CA ILE A 96 -17.10 2.73 -3.04
C ILE A 96 -17.81 1.59 -3.79
N GLU A 97 -18.37 1.85 -4.97
CA GLU A 97 -18.98 0.84 -5.84
C GLU A 97 -17.96 -0.17 -6.39
N PHE A 98 -16.82 0.32 -6.88
CA PHE A 98 -15.76 -0.52 -7.43
C PHE A 98 -15.18 -1.47 -6.37
N TYR A 99 -14.93 -0.97 -5.16
CA TYR A 99 -14.39 -1.77 -4.05
C TYR A 99 -15.47 -2.41 -3.15
N GLN A 100 -16.74 -2.39 -3.54
CA GLN A 100 -17.85 -2.84 -2.67
C GLN A 100 -17.63 -4.24 -2.07
N GLN A 101 -17.11 -5.18 -2.86
CA GLN A 101 -16.88 -6.55 -2.43
C GLN A 101 -15.78 -6.63 -1.36
N ASP A 102 -14.70 -5.85 -1.50
CA ASP A 102 -13.63 -5.79 -0.52
C ASP A 102 -14.03 -5.00 0.72
N ILE A 103 -14.77 -3.90 0.55
CA ILE A 103 -15.32 -3.12 1.66
C ILE A 103 -16.21 -4.02 2.52
N ASN A 104 -17.12 -4.78 1.91
CA ASN A 104 -18.07 -5.64 2.64
C ASN A 104 -17.39 -6.73 3.48
N LYS A 105 -16.17 -7.16 3.13
CA LYS A 105 -15.39 -8.12 3.95
C LYS A 105 -14.98 -7.52 5.31
N PHE A 106 -14.79 -6.21 5.39
CA PHE A 106 -14.34 -5.53 6.61
C PHE A 106 -15.43 -4.68 7.27
N PHE A 107 -16.32 -4.10 6.48
CA PHE A 107 -17.42 -3.23 6.88
C PHE A 107 -18.73 -3.76 6.27
N PRO A 108 -19.26 -4.89 6.80
CA PRO A 108 -20.45 -5.52 6.24
C PRO A 108 -21.65 -4.57 6.31
N GLY A 109 -22.38 -4.45 5.19
CA GLY A 109 -23.55 -3.56 5.06
C GLY A 109 -23.22 -2.07 4.88
N PHE A 110 -21.94 -1.69 4.83
CA PHE A 110 -21.54 -0.29 4.62
C PHE A 110 -22.02 0.26 3.27
N TYR A 111 -21.85 -0.49 2.18
CA TYR A 111 -22.21 -0.04 0.83
C TYR A 111 -23.70 0.34 0.73
N GLU A 112 -24.59 -0.53 1.21
CA GLU A 112 -26.03 -0.27 1.23
C GLU A 112 -26.39 0.92 2.12
N SER A 113 -25.72 1.07 3.26
CA SER A 113 -25.89 2.23 4.11
C SER A 113 -25.42 3.51 3.42
N PHE A 114 -24.28 3.48 2.73
CA PHE A 114 -23.70 4.62 2.02
C PHE A 114 -24.61 5.10 0.88
N LYS A 115 -25.10 4.19 0.04
CA LYS A 115 -25.92 4.54 -1.14
C LYS A 115 -27.26 5.17 -0.78
N ASN A 116 -27.87 4.74 0.32
CA ASN A 116 -29.18 5.21 0.76
C ASN A 116 -29.10 6.36 1.78
N LYS A 117 -27.90 6.83 2.11
CA LYS A 117 -27.68 7.84 3.16
C LYS A 117 -27.78 9.24 2.59
N LEU A 118 -28.57 10.07 3.26
CA LEU A 118 -28.51 11.52 3.09
C LEU A 118 -27.39 12.05 3.97
N PHE A 119 -26.32 12.54 3.34
CA PHE A 119 -25.20 13.14 4.05
C PHE A 119 -25.54 14.58 4.42
N GLU A 120 -25.35 14.93 5.68
CA GLU A 120 -25.33 16.31 6.15
C GLU A 120 -23.89 16.84 6.03
N PRO A 121 -23.56 17.71 5.06
CA PRO A 121 -22.15 18.01 4.74
C PRO A 121 -21.31 18.49 5.94
N GLU A 122 -21.91 19.23 6.87
CA GLU A 122 -21.24 19.75 8.07
C GLU A 122 -20.98 18.69 9.15
N SER A 123 -21.74 17.59 9.12
CA SER A 123 -21.66 16.50 10.09
C SER A 123 -20.68 15.40 9.66
N TYR A 124 -20.17 15.44 8.42
CA TYR A 124 -19.30 14.38 7.87
C TYR A 124 -17.95 14.92 7.42
N LEU A 125 -16.89 14.21 7.79
CA LEU A 125 -15.55 14.40 7.28
C LEU A 125 -15.21 13.27 6.31
N CYS A 126 -15.04 13.62 5.04
CA CYS A 126 -14.65 12.70 3.98
C CYS A 126 -13.31 13.11 3.39
N PHE A 127 -12.38 12.16 3.28
CA PHE A 127 -11.14 12.39 2.54
C PHE A 127 -10.61 11.10 1.90
N LEU A 128 -9.87 11.29 0.81
CA LEU A 128 -9.06 10.26 0.19
C LEU A 128 -7.65 10.32 0.76
N ILE A 129 -7.04 9.16 0.97
CA ILE A 129 -5.61 9.06 1.21
C ILE A 129 -4.92 8.88 -0.13
N ILE A 130 -4.08 9.84 -0.50
CA ILE A 130 -3.27 9.79 -1.71
C ILE A 130 -1.88 9.27 -1.33
N ARG A 131 -1.38 8.25 -2.03
CA ARG A 131 -0.01 7.73 -1.94
C ARG A 131 0.66 7.85 -3.30
N ASN A 132 1.70 8.67 -3.39
CA ASN A 132 2.46 8.92 -4.62
C ASN A 132 1.54 9.30 -5.82
N ALA A 133 0.62 10.24 -5.58
CA ALA A 133 -0.41 10.70 -6.54
C ALA A 133 -1.51 9.68 -6.92
N ALA A 134 -1.49 8.46 -6.38
CA ALA A 134 -2.57 7.49 -6.54
C ALA A 134 -3.48 7.45 -5.30
N VAL A 135 -4.77 7.16 -5.47
CA VAL A 135 -5.69 6.95 -4.34
C VAL A 135 -5.36 5.61 -3.68
N ALA A 136 -5.03 5.66 -2.40
CA ALA A 136 -4.69 4.50 -1.59
C ALA A 136 -5.82 4.05 -0.65
N GLY A 137 -6.78 4.91 -0.39
CA GLY A 137 -7.90 4.60 0.48
C GLY A 137 -8.86 5.77 0.68
N VAL A 138 -9.93 5.48 1.43
CA VAL A 138 -10.98 6.43 1.79
C VAL A 138 -11.20 6.39 3.29
N PHE A 139 -11.43 7.57 3.86
CA PHE A 139 -11.88 7.75 5.22
C PHE A 139 -13.19 8.53 5.22
N ILE A 140 -14.16 8.04 6.00
CA ILE A 140 -15.41 8.74 6.28
C ILE A 140 -15.67 8.65 7.78
N GLY A 141 -15.78 9.81 8.41
CA GLY A 141 -16.14 9.94 9.82
C GLY A 141 -17.33 10.88 10.00
N LYS A 142 -18.24 10.53 10.90
CA LYS A 142 -19.35 11.39 11.31
C LYS A 142 -18.99 12.11 12.60
N LYS A 143 -19.06 13.44 12.61
CA LYS A 143 -18.88 14.28 13.79
C LYS A 143 -20.15 14.22 14.66
N ASN A 144 -19.93 14.08 15.96
CA ASN A 144 -20.92 14.23 17.03
C ASN A 144 -20.85 15.67 17.58
N THR A 145 -21.94 16.15 18.19
CA THR A 145 -22.04 17.41 18.94
C THR A 145 -20.99 17.58 20.05
N GLU A 146 -20.39 16.50 20.58
CA GLU A 146 -19.41 16.55 21.68
C GLU A 146 -17.93 16.60 21.26
N ASN A 147 -17.60 17.14 20.07
CA ASN A 147 -16.22 17.11 19.55
C ASN A 147 -15.65 15.69 19.40
N GLU A 148 -16.53 14.72 19.22
CA GLU A 148 -16.18 13.33 18.98
C GLU A 148 -16.45 12.99 17.52
N MET A 149 -15.70 12.05 16.97
CA MET A 149 -15.92 11.56 15.62
C MET A 149 -16.05 10.05 15.64
N PHE A 150 -17.13 9.55 15.05
CA PHE A 150 -17.31 8.13 14.79
C PHE A 150 -16.83 7.79 13.39
N ILE A 151 -15.84 6.92 13.28
CA ILE A 151 -15.27 6.44 12.03
C ILE A 151 -16.23 5.42 11.45
N GLU A 152 -16.88 5.76 10.35
CA GLU A 152 -17.77 4.84 9.65
C GLU A 152 -16.98 3.87 8.76
N ILE A 153 -15.95 4.39 8.09
CA ILE A 153 -15.02 3.58 7.29
C ILE A 153 -13.63 4.21 7.26
N ASP A 154 -12.63 3.35 7.40
CA ASP A 154 -11.23 3.60 7.07
C ASP A 154 -10.75 2.42 6.22
N PHE A 155 -10.81 2.60 4.91
CA PHE A 155 -10.55 1.54 3.95
C PHE A 155 -9.35 1.87 3.08
N ALA A 156 -8.33 1.01 3.15
CA ALA A 156 -7.23 0.99 2.21
C ALA A 156 -7.45 -0.11 1.15
N ILE A 157 -7.19 0.24 -0.12
CA ILE A 157 -7.27 -0.71 -1.24
C ILE A 157 -6.25 -1.84 -1.06
N PRO A 158 -6.47 -3.02 -1.66
CA PRO A 158 -5.63 -4.21 -1.43
C PRO A 158 -4.12 -3.96 -1.59
N GLU A 159 -3.72 -3.18 -2.59
CA GLU A 159 -2.33 -2.88 -2.95
C GLU A 159 -1.62 -2.03 -1.89
N TYR A 160 -2.36 -1.23 -1.12
CA TYR A 160 -1.81 -0.28 -0.14
C TYR A 160 -2.18 -0.60 1.31
N ARG A 161 -2.62 -1.83 1.58
CA ARG A 161 -2.98 -2.30 2.93
C ARG A 161 -1.77 -2.74 3.76
N ASP A 162 -0.72 -1.93 3.79
CA ASP A 162 0.55 -2.19 4.48
C ASP A 162 0.70 -1.45 5.82
N LEU A 163 -0.44 -0.99 6.39
CA LEU A 163 -0.55 -0.17 7.61
C LEU A 163 0.02 1.25 7.50
N LYS A 164 0.68 1.64 6.40
CA LYS A 164 1.27 2.98 6.29
C LYS A 164 0.20 4.06 6.24
N THR A 165 -0.91 3.83 5.54
CA THR A 165 -2.06 4.75 5.47
C THR A 165 -2.66 5.00 6.86
N GLY A 166 -2.96 3.94 7.60
CA GLY A 166 -3.47 4.05 8.97
C GLY A 166 -2.50 4.73 9.94
N LYS A 167 -1.19 4.40 9.88
CA LYS A 167 -0.17 5.11 10.67
C LYS A 167 -0.09 6.59 10.32
N TYR A 168 -0.23 6.93 9.05
CA TYR A 168 -0.23 8.31 8.58
C TYR A 168 -1.42 9.10 9.14
N ILE A 169 -2.62 8.51 9.18
CA ILE A 169 -3.83 9.12 9.76
C ILE A 169 -3.71 9.23 11.29
N TYR A 170 -3.52 8.11 11.99
CA TYR A 170 -3.70 8.04 13.45
C TYR A 170 -2.44 8.26 14.28
N LYS A 171 -1.26 8.37 13.67
CA LYS A 171 -0.01 8.63 14.41
C LYS A 171 0.71 9.87 13.93
N GLN A 172 0.78 10.08 12.62
CA GLN A 172 1.56 11.19 12.05
C GLN A 172 0.73 12.46 11.87
N ASN A 173 -0.57 12.33 11.54
CA ASN A 173 -1.49 13.45 11.35
C ASN A 173 -2.61 13.45 12.39
N LEU A 174 -2.34 13.10 13.65
CA LEU A 174 -3.38 13.16 14.67
C LEU A 174 -3.88 14.60 14.87
N ARG A 175 -2.96 15.58 14.83
CA ARG A 175 -3.23 17.03 14.85
C ARG A 175 -4.20 17.52 13.77
N TYR A 176 -4.37 16.77 12.68
CA TYR A 176 -5.35 17.11 11.67
C TYR A 176 -6.78 17.07 12.24
N PHE A 177 -7.08 16.08 13.09
CA PHE A 177 -8.38 15.99 13.76
C PHE A 177 -8.52 17.07 14.85
N GLU A 178 -7.43 17.35 15.58
CA GLU A 178 -7.36 18.42 16.58
C GLU A 178 -7.74 19.78 15.98
N ASN A 179 -7.17 20.12 14.82
CA ASN A 179 -7.46 21.35 14.09
C ASN A 179 -8.92 21.46 13.62
N LEU A 180 -9.64 20.33 13.48
CA LEU A 180 -11.06 20.28 13.18
C LEU A 180 -11.95 20.33 14.45
N GLY A 181 -11.31 20.54 15.60
CA GLY A 181 -11.95 20.57 16.92
C GLY A 181 -12.38 19.19 17.41
N ILE A 182 -11.79 18.10 16.91
CA ILE A 182 -12.14 16.74 17.31
C ILE A 182 -11.15 16.29 18.39
N LYS A 183 -11.67 15.87 19.54
CA LYS A 183 -10.87 15.42 20.69
C LYS A 183 -10.75 13.91 20.78
N ARG A 184 -11.76 13.19 20.29
CA ARG A 184 -11.85 11.72 20.41
C ARG A 184 -12.35 11.08 19.13
N LEU A 185 -11.70 10.00 18.72
CA LEU A 185 -12.10 9.15 17.62
C LEU A 185 -12.67 7.84 18.16
N TYR A 186 -13.78 7.40 17.59
CA TYR A 186 -14.44 6.14 17.92
C TYR A 186 -14.56 5.27 16.68
N ALA A 187 -14.36 3.96 16.84
CA ALA A 187 -14.57 2.99 15.78
C ALA A 187 -15.21 1.72 16.36
N ASP A 188 -16.16 1.15 15.61
CA ASP A 188 -16.76 -0.14 15.94
C ASP A 188 -15.96 -1.28 15.25
N PRO A 189 -15.31 -2.16 16.02
CA PRO A 189 -14.58 -3.30 15.48
C PRO A 189 -15.54 -4.36 14.90
N LYS A 190 -15.91 -4.20 13.63
CA LYS A 190 -16.81 -5.14 12.92
C LYS A 190 -16.30 -6.59 12.81
N ASN A 191 -15.00 -6.84 12.97
CA ASN A 191 -14.40 -8.18 12.94
C ASN A 191 -13.03 -8.21 13.65
N ARG A 192 -12.49 -9.42 13.91
CA ARG A 192 -11.19 -9.62 14.59
C ARG A 192 -9.99 -8.98 13.88
N LYS A 193 -9.98 -8.94 12.54
CA LYS A 193 -8.89 -8.31 11.78
C LYS A 193 -8.94 -6.78 11.95
N HIS A 194 -10.12 -6.19 11.86
CA HIS A 194 -10.35 -4.76 12.06
C HIS A 194 -10.03 -4.35 13.51
N TYR A 195 -10.44 -5.15 14.49
CA TYR A 195 -10.06 -4.97 15.90
C TYR A 195 -8.53 -4.91 16.07
N SER A 196 -7.82 -5.92 15.54
CA SER A 196 -6.36 -6.00 15.64
C SER A 196 -5.66 -4.82 14.94
N TYR A 197 -6.23 -4.34 13.84
CA TYR A 197 -5.77 -3.15 13.14
C TYR A 197 -5.90 -1.89 14.02
N LEU A 198 -7.09 -1.63 14.58
CA LEU A 198 -7.34 -0.48 15.44
C LEU A 198 -6.43 -0.46 16.67
N LYS A 199 -6.22 -1.63 17.31
CA LYS A 199 -5.23 -1.75 18.40
C LYS A 199 -3.82 -1.35 17.97
N LYS A 200 -3.36 -1.77 16.78
CA LYS A 200 -2.04 -1.35 16.23
C LYS A 200 -1.97 0.15 15.92
N MET A 201 -3.10 0.76 15.60
CA MET A 201 -3.24 2.21 15.39
C MET A 201 -3.30 3.01 16.71
N GLY A 202 -3.34 2.31 17.84
CA GLY A 202 -3.30 2.92 19.18
C GLY A 202 -4.68 3.28 19.72
N PHE A 203 -5.72 2.57 19.28
CA PHE A 203 -7.04 2.65 19.92
C PHE A 203 -7.07 1.76 21.19
N SER A 204 -7.74 2.26 22.22
CA SER A 204 -8.06 1.58 23.47
C SER A 204 -9.51 1.09 23.46
N GLU A 205 -9.82 0.05 24.23
CA GLU A 205 -11.19 -0.44 24.34
C GLU A 205 -11.98 0.46 25.30
N LYS A 206 -13.23 0.73 24.94
CA LYS A 206 -14.23 1.38 25.79
C LYS A 206 -15.50 0.54 25.72
N THR A 207 -15.90 -0.01 26.86
CA THR A 207 -17.18 -0.69 26.99
C THR A 207 -18.27 0.36 27.08
N THR A 208 -19.24 0.33 26.16
CA THR A 208 -20.43 1.18 26.26
C THR A 208 -21.36 0.64 27.34
N GLN A 209 -22.29 1.48 27.81
CA GLN A 209 -23.31 1.09 28.80
C GLN A 209 -24.15 -0.12 28.33
N ASP A 210 -24.28 -0.32 27.01
CA ASP A 210 -25.00 -1.44 26.38
C ASP A 210 -24.13 -2.72 26.21
N GLY A 211 -22.92 -2.75 26.78
CA GLY A 211 -22.02 -3.91 26.70
C GLY A 211 -21.33 -4.11 25.34
N LYS A 212 -21.47 -3.18 24.40
CA LYS A 212 -20.72 -3.23 23.13
C LYS A 212 -19.29 -2.72 23.34
N VAL A 213 -18.32 -3.44 22.79
CA VAL A 213 -16.92 -3.02 22.77
C VAL A 213 -16.72 -2.03 21.62
N LEU A 214 -16.56 -0.75 21.96
CA LEU A 214 -16.08 0.26 21.03
C LEU A 214 -14.58 0.48 21.24
N LEU A 215 -13.89 0.90 20.19
CA LEU A 215 -12.51 1.34 20.28
C LEU A 215 -12.46 2.86 20.21
N MET A 216 -11.74 3.46 21.15
CA MET A 216 -11.57 4.90 21.26
C MET A 216 -10.09 5.27 21.10
N LYS A 217 -9.82 6.46 20.58
CA LYS A 217 -8.50 7.05 20.54
C LYS A 217 -8.61 8.55 20.84
N ASP A 218 -7.87 9.00 21.84
CA ASP A 218 -7.68 10.42 22.11
C ASP A 218 -6.80 11.06 21.03
N VAL A 219 -7.16 12.29 20.67
CA VAL A 219 -6.48 13.10 19.66
C VAL A 219 -5.42 14.02 20.28
N ASP A 220 -5.52 14.24 21.61
CA ASP A 220 -4.66 15.07 22.45
C ASP A 220 -3.25 14.46 22.66
#